data_AF-A0A4S4KVD6-F1
#
_entry.id   AF-A0A4S4KVD6-F1
#
_cell.length_a   1.000
_cell.length_b   1.000
_cell.length_c   1.000
_cell.angle_alpha   90.00
_cell.angle_beta   90.00
_cell.angle_gamma   90.00
#
_symmetry.space_group_name_H-M   'P 1'
#
loop_
_entity.id
_entity.type
_entity.pdbx_description
1 polymer ?
#
loop_
_entity_poly.entity_id
_entity_poly.type
_entity_poly.pdbx_seq_one_letter_code
_entity_poly.pdbx_strand_id
1 'polypeptide(L)'
;MLILKCQNLKDANGDIVWEAKWYKIMLSDGTELGFGPQVNGRWSCGPRPSGQGVVVRYIRDQKNVTATNHGWPTGDVGYFKAIGMGADGKEHRKYLSLSASDPAVLAWYDTANAYGLIGEQIPGPENRIALFAKNQFDEKAGLRGDTGSLTNNAPAFFGHRSDFPVGLDCSLVPVPLGNATLGAFF
;
A
#
# COMPACT_ATOMS: atom_id res chain seq x y z
N MET A 1 -19.28 -18.14 -20.74
CA MET A 1 -18.06 -17.55 -20.15
C MET A 1 -18.22 -16.04 -20.18
N LEU A 2 -18.70 -15.45 -19.08
CA LEU A 2 -18.78 -14.00 -18.96
C LEU A 2 -17.35 -13.49 -18.77
N ILE A 3 -16.85 -12.73 -19.74
CA ILE A 3 -15.65 -11.93 -19.55
C ILE A 3 -16.01 -10.92 -18.47
N LEU A 4 -15.62 -11.19 -17.22
CA LEU A 4 -15.56 -10.17 -16.19
C LEU A 4 -14.64 -9.11 -16.75
N LYS A 5 -15.20 -7.99 -17.24
CA LYS A 5 -14.42 -6.77 -17.42
C LYS A 5 -13.69 -6.57 -16.09
N CYS A 6 -12.36 -6.58 -16.09
CA CYS A 6 -11.58 -6.22 -14.90
C CYS A 6 -12.04 -4.82 -14.47
N GLN A 7 -12.86 -4.76 -13.43
CA GLN A 7 -13.33 -3.50 -12.89
C GLN A 7 -12.16 -2.88 -12.13
N ASN A 8 -12.04 -1.56 -12.23
CA ASN A 8 -11.10 -0.84 -11.39
C ASN A 8 -11.54 -0.94 -9.93
N LEU A 9 -10.57 -0.99 -9.02
CA LEU A 9 -10.79 -0.81 -7.59
C LEU A 9 -11.49 0.53 -7.35
N LYS A 10 -12.35 0.54 -6.34
CA LYS A 10 -13.01 1.75 -5.85
C LYS A 10 -12.38 2.21 -4.55
N ASP A 11 -12.26 3.52 -4.41
CA ASP A 11 -11.85 4.17 -3.18
C ASP A 11 -13.02 4.20 -2.17
N ALA A 12 -12.77 4.73 -0.97
CA ALA A 12 -13.75 4.77 0.11
C ALA A 12 -15.03 5.55 -0.24
N ASN A 13 -15.00 6.44 -1.24
CA ASN A 13 -16.16 7.20 -1.71
C ASN A 13 -16.91 6.47 -2.83
N GLY A 14 -16.41 5.32 -3.31
CA GLY A 14 -16.97 4.57 -4.42
C GLY A 14 -16.47 5.02 -5.80
N ASP A 15 -15.53 5.98 -5.84
CA ASP A 15 -14.90 6.45 -7.07
C ASP A 15 -13.77 5.50 -7.49
N ILE A 16 -13.40 5.50 -8.77
CA ILE A 16 -12.26 4.71 -9.25
C ILE A 16 -10.98 5.17 -8.53
N VAL A 17 -10.17 4.20 -8.09
CA VAL A 17 -8.79 4.45 -7.65
C VAL A 17 -7.96 4.83 -8.87
N TRP A 18 -7.83 6.13 -9.08
CA TRP A 18 -7.03 6.69 -10.16
C TRP A 18 -5.56 6.78 -9.77
N GLU A 19 -4.70 6.49 -10.75
CA GLU A 19 -3.30 6.91 -10.77
C GLU A 19 -3.25 8.42 -10.55
N ALA A 20 -2.15 8.91 -10.01
CA ALA A 20 -1.90 10.30 -9.76
C ALA A 20 -2.68 10.97 -8.60
N LYS A 21 -3.74 10.34 -8.07
CA LYS A 21 -4.46 10.79 -6.86
C LYS A 21 -3.78 10.32 -5.58
N TRP A 22 -3.96 11.10 -4.50
CA TRP A 22 -3.43 10.81 -3.19
C TRP A 22 -4.47 10.16 -2.30
N TYR A 23 -4.05 9.15 -1.56
CA TYR A 23 -4.89 8.39 -0.66
C TYR A 23 -4.19 8.16 0.67
N LYS A 24 -4.95 7.97 1.73
CA LYS A 24 -4.49 7.21 2.89
C LYS A 24 -4.92 5.75 2.72
N ILE A 25 -4.14 4.84 3.28
CA ILE A 25 -4.54 3.43 3.40
C ILE A 25 -5.07 3.24 4.82
N MET A 26 -6.40 3.26 4.96
CA MET A 26 -7.09 3.05 6.24
C MET A 26 -7.32 1.54 6.42
N LEU A 27 -6.85 0.96 7.51
CA LEU A 27 -7.12 -0.43 7.87
C LEU A 27 -8.54 -0.59 8.41
N SER A 28 -9.06 -1.81 8.34
CA SER A 28 -10.41 -2.15 8.83
C SER A 28 -10.63 -1.88 10.32
N ASP A 29 -9.56 -1.80 11.13
CA ASP A 29 -9.63 -1.43 12.55
C ASP A 29 -9.62 0.10 12.81
N GLY A 30 -9.61 0.91 11.75
CA GLY A 30 -9.59 2.38 11.81
C GLY A 30 -8.20 2.99 11.99
N THR A 31 -7.14 2.19 12.01
CA THR A 31 -5.76 2.68 11.95
C THR A 31 -5.33 2.97 10.50
N GLU A 32 -4.23 3.69 10.30
CA GLU A 32 -3.68 4.00 8.98
C GLU A 32 -2.34 3.29 8.77
N LEU A 33 -2.01 2.86 7.55
CA LEU A 33 -0.64 2.43 7.26
C LEU A 33 0.33 3.62 7.35
N GLY A 34 1.46 3.40 7.99
CA GLY A 34 2.50 4.42 8.08
C GLY A 34 3.91 3.88 8.21
N PHE A 35 4.84 4.81 8.41
CA PHE A 35 6.24 4.51 8.69
C PHE A 35 6.38 3.92 10.10
N GLY A 36 6.67 2.62 10.20
CA GLY A 36 7.07 1.90 11.40
C GLY A 36 8.53 2.20 11.79
N PRO A 37 9.08 1.62 12.88
CA PRO A 37 10.50 1.79 13.18
C PRO A 37 11.39 1.18 12.09
N GLN A 38 12.65 1.62 12.09
CA GLN A 38 13.65 1.05 11.18
C GLN A 38 14.04 -0.36 11.63
N VAL A 39 13.90 -1.32 10.72
CA VAL A 39 14.32 -2.72 10.86
C VAL A 39 15.33 -2.97 9.74
N ASN A 40 16.57 -3.31 10.10
CA ASN A 40 17.67 -3.53 9.14
C ASN A 40 17.85 -2.35 8.15
N GLY A 41 17.77 -1.12 8.67
CA GLY A 41 17.93 0.12 7.87
C GLY A 41 16.72 0.47 6.99
N ARG A 42 15.60 -0.25 7.10
CA ARG A 42 14.36 -0.01 6.33
C ARG A 42 13.24 0.35 7.27
N TRP A 43 12.43 1.33 6.90
CA TRP A 43 11.23 1.65 7.66
C TRP A 43 10.21 0.53 7.48
N SER A 44 9.87 -0.18 8.55
CA SER A 44 8.81 -1.19 8.51
C SER A 44 7.47 -0.55 8.17
N CYS A 45 6.55 -1.31 7.59
CA CYS A 45 5.17 -0.88 7.37
C CYS A 45 4.27 -1.48 8.44
N GLY A 46 3.47 -0.65 9.10
CA GLY A 46 2.62 -1.07 10.21
C GLY A 46 1.47 -0.10 10.46
N PRO A 47 0.51 -0.49 11.33
CA PRO A 47 -0.62 0.35 11.72
C PRO A 47 -0.14 1.55 12.54
N ARG A 48 -0.74 2.71 12.27
CA ARG A 48 -0.56 3.98 12.98
C ARG A 48 -1.91 4.56 13.39
N PRO A 49 -1.99 5.31 14.50
CA PRO A 49 -3.22 6.02 14.84
C PRO A 49 -3.73 6.87 13.68
N SER A 50 -5.04 7.06 13.58
CA SER A 50 -5.63 7.94 12.57
C SER A 50 -5.00 9.33 12.61
N GLY A 51 -4.72 9.89 11.43
CA GLY A 51 -3.97 11.14 11.28
C GLY A 51 -2.45 10.98 11.20
N GLN A 52 -1.89 9.83 11.56
CA GLN A 52 -0.43 9.60 11.60
C GLN A 52 0.08 8.64 10.51
N GLY A 53 -0.79 8.13 9.65
CA GLY A 53 -0.39 7.35 8.50
C GLY A 53 0.32 8.17 7.43
N VAL A 54 0.89 7.47 6.46
CA VAL A 54 1.46 8.10 5.27
C VAL A 54 0.36 8.42 4.27
N VAL A 55 0.63 9.37 3.38
CA VAL A 55 -0.16 9.57 2.18
C VAL A 55 0.52 8.84 1.04
N VAL A 56 -0.23 8.02 0.31
CA VAL A 56 0.25 7.24 -0.82
C VAL A 56 -0.36 7.72 -2.12
N ARG A 57 0.39 7.49 -3.20
CA ARG A 57 -0.06 7.64 -4.57
C ARG A 57 0.04 6.30 -5.25
N TYR A 58 -1.07 5.81 -5.79
CA TYR A 58 -1.06 4.68 -6.71
C TYR A 58 -0.40 5.10 -8.03
N ILE A 59 0.50 4.25 -8.52
CA ILE A 59 1.09 4.33 -9.85
C ILE A 59 1.06 2.95 -10.50
N ARG A 60 0.86 2.93 -11.82
CA ARG A 60 0.80 1.67 -12.58
C ARG A 60 2.18 1.21 -13.03
N ASP A 61 3.01 2.17 -13.43
CA ASP A 61 4.43 1.94 -13.70
C ASP A 61 5.23 2.42 -12.49
N GLN A 62 6.10 1.56 -12.01
CA GLN A 62 6.93 1.78 -10.84
C GLN A 62 7.79 3.06 -10.91
N LYS A 63 8.22 3.46 -12.11
CA LYS A 63 9.13 4.59 -12.32
C LYS A 63 8.34 5.88 -12.46
N ASN A 64 7.30 5.89 -13.28
CA ASN A 64 6.64 7.13 -13.73
C ASN A 64 5.12 7.06 -13.59
N VAL A 65 4.51 8.22 -13.31
CA VAL A 65 3.09 8.39 -13.62
C VAL A 65 2.93 8.39 -15.12
N THR A 66 2.16 7.44 -15.64
CA THR A 66 1.97 7.30 -17.09
C THR A 66 0.76 8.05 -17.59
N ALA A 67 -0.31 8.13 -16.79
CA ALA A 67 -1.44 9.03 -17.03
C ALA A 67 -2.17 9.34 -15.72
N THR A 68 -2.89 10.46 -15.66
CA THR A 68 -3.66 10.84 -14.45
C THR A 68 -5.05 10.19 -14.38
N ASN A 69 -5.40 9.38 -15.38
CA ASN A 69 -6.70 8.75 -15.55
C ASN A 69 -6.58 7.24 -15.82
N HIS A 70 -5.47 6.62 -15.42
CA HIS A 70 -5.39 5.17 -15.37
C HIS A 70 -5.93 4.67 -14.03
N GLY A 71 -7.01 3.90 -14.06
CA GLY A 71 -7.51 3.23 -12.86
C GLY A 71 -6.60 2.06 -12.47
N TRP A 72 -6.77 1.54 -11.25
CA TRP A 72 -6.16 0.28 -10.85
C TRP A 72 -7.14 -0.89 -11.06
N PRO A 73 -6.95 -1.76 -12.07
CA PRO A 73 -7.81 -2.93 -12.25
C PRO A 73 -7.66 -3.90 -11.07
N THR A 74 -8.79 -4.47 -10.61
CA THR A 74 -8.76 -5.57 -9.63
C THR A 74 -7.87 -6.71 -10.14
N GLY A 75 -6.99 -7.22 -9.28
CA GLY A 75 -6.07 -8.32 -9.60
C GLY A 75 -4.78 -7.90 -10.31
N ASP A 76 -4.71 -6.69 -10.88
CA ASP A 76 -3.49 -6.17 -11.50
C ASP A 76 -2.48 -5.71 -10.45
N VAL A 77 -1.20 -5.72 -10.84
CA VAL A 77 -0.11 -5.18 -10.00
C VAL A 77 -0.15 -3.64 -10.03
N GLY A 78 -0.04 -3.04 -8.85
CA GLY A 78 0.14 -1.61 -8.65
C GLY A 78 1.28 -1.31 -7.70
N TYR A 79 1.74 -0.06 -7.70
CA TYR A 79 2.81 0.39 -6.81
C TYR A 79 2.34 1.62 -6.02
N PHE A 80 2.88 1.76 -4.80
CA PHE A 80 2.66 2.95 -4.00
C PHE A 80 3.96 3.73 -3.81
N LYS A 81 3.89 5.02 -4.14
CA LYS A 81 4.82 6.06 -3.68
C LYS A 81 4.20 6.74 -2.48
N ALA A 82 4.91 6.82 -1.36
CA ALA A 82 4.43 7.40 -0.12
C ALA A 82 5.19 8.66 0.25
N ILE A 83 4.49 9.58 0.92
CA ILE A 83 5.04 10.74 1.62
C ILE A 83 4.50 10.70 3.04
N GLY A 84 5.36 10.94 4.02
CA GLY A 84 4.95 11.10 5.41
C GLY A 84 6.07 11.59 6.29
N MET A 85 5.76 11.79 7.58
CA MET A 85 6.73 12.19 8.58
C MET A 85 7.31 10.96 9.28
N GLY A 86 8.63 10.85 9.31
CA GLY A 86 9.33 9.83 10.09
C GLY A 86 9.32 10.16 11.58
N ALA A 87 9.70 9.19 12.41
CA ALA A 87 9.89 9.40 13.84
C ALA A 87 11.01 10.42 14.16
N ASP A 88 11.87 10.71 13.19
CA ASP A 88 12.91 11.74 13.23
C ASP A 88 12.37 13.15 12.94
N GLY A 89 11.06 13.31 12.71
CA GLY A 89 10.43 14.57 12.38
C GLY A 89 10.76 15.10 10.99
N LYS A 90 11.28 14.26 10.08
CA LYS A 90 11.57 14.63 8.69
C LYS A 90 10.56 14.03 7.72
N GLU A 91 10.34 14.71 6.60
CA GLU A 91 9.57 14.15 5.49
C GLU A 91 10.40 13.05 4.81
N HIS A 92 9.79 11.89 4.59
CA HIS A 92 10.38 10.79 3.83
C HIS A 92 9.49 10.45 2.64
N ARG A 93 10.16 10.15 1.51
CA ARG A 93 9.51 9.71 0.27
C ARG A 93 9.97 8.30 -0.03
N LYS A 94 9.04 7.35 -0.06
CA LYS A 94 9.38 5.92 -0.09
C LYS A 94 8.44 5.12 -0.99
N TYR A 95 8.86 3.92 -1.35
CA TYR A 95 8.09 2.94 -2.11
C TYR A 95 7.67 1.80 -1.20
N LEU A 96 6.41 1.36 -1.26
CA LEU A 96 5.96 0.20 -0.49
C LEU A 96 6.32 -1.10 -1.22
N SER A 97 6.97 -2.03 -0.52
CA SER A 97 7.21 -3.36 -1.06
C SER A 97 7.38 -4.42 0.00
N LEU A 98 7.20 -5.68 -0.40
CA LEU A 98 7.62 -6.81 0.39
C LEU A 98 9.12 -7.07 0.17
N SER A 99 9.86 -7.30 1.25
CA SER A 99 11.28 -7.63 1.17
C SER A 99 11.52 -9.04 0.63
N ALA A 100 12.70 -9.27 0.06
CA ALA A 100 13.17 -10.61 -0.29
C ALA A 100 13.79 -11.42 0.88
N SER A 101 13.64 -10.97 2.14
CA SER A 101 14.15 -11.70 3.31
C SER A 101 13.23 -12.84 3.74
N ASP A 102 13.70 -13.64 4.70
CA ASP A 102 12.91 -14.65 5.40
C ASP A 102 12.98 -14.37 6.92
N PRO A 103 11.85 -14.00 7.58
CA PRO A 103 10.54 -13.76 6.98
C PRO A 103 10.53 -12.50 6.10
N ALA A 104 9.63 -12.48 5.14
CA ALA A 104 9.45 -11.35 4.24
C ALA A 104 8.68 -10.23 4.96
N VAL A 105 9.25 -9.03 5.05
CA VAL A 105 8.67 -7.87 5.74
C VAL A 105 8.11 -6.87 4.73
N LEU A 106 6.92 -6.35 4.96
CA LEU A 106 6.39 -5.21 4.22
C LEU A 106 7.08 -3.94 4.74
N ALA A 107 7.78 -3.22 3.87
CA ALA A 107 8.63 -2.09 4.25
C ALA A 107 8.61 -0.96 3.21
N TRP A 108 9.12 0.19 3.62
CA TRP A 108 9.24 1.41 2.82
C TRP A 108 10.68 1.61 2.34
N TYR A 109 10.86 1.66 1.03
CA TYR A 109 12.14 1.66 0.33
C TYR A 109 12.45 2.99 -0.34
N ASP A 110 13.73 3.33 -0.48
CA ASP A 110 14.17 4.53 -1.21
C ASP A 110 14.13 4.37 -2.73
N THR A 111 14.11 3.13 -3.21
CA THR A 111 14.20 2.83 -4.64
C THR A 111 12.89 2.29 -5.20
N ALA A 112 12.64 2.63 -6.46
CA ALA A 112 11.57 2.09 -7.27
C ALA A 112 11.89 0.66 -7.75
N ASN A 113 12.38 -0.23 -6.87
CA ASN A 113 12.58 -1.65 -7.18
C ASN A 113 11.75 -2.53 -6.22
N ALA A 114 10.49 -2.13 -6.07
CA ALA A 114 9.44 -2.83 -5.37
C ALA A 114 8.77 -3.89 -6.25
N TYR A 115 8.42 -5.04 -5.70
CA TYR A 115 7.66 -6.07 -6.42
C TYR A 115 6.21 -5.68 -6.70
N GLY A 116 5.68 -4.67 -6.00
CA GLY A 116 4.31 -4.18 -6.15
C GLY A 116 3.30 -4.90 -5.26
N LEU A 117 2.05 -4.51 -5.42
CA LEU A 117 0.90 -4.96 -4.65
C LEU A 117 -0.21 -5.36 -5.61
N ILE A 118 -1.10 -6.23 -5.14
CA ILE A 118 -2.33 -6.60 -5.85
C ILE A 118 -3.50 -6.16 -4.97
N GLY A 119 -4.47 -5.47 -5.54
CA GLY A 119 -5.71 -5.11 -4.86
C GLY A 119 -6.89 -5.88 -5.43
N GLU A 120 -7.75 -6.37 -4.55
CA GLU A 120 -9.02 -7.00 -4.90
C GLU A 120 -10.16 -6.33 -4.12
N GLN A 121 -11.25 -5.98 -4.79
CA GLN A 121 -12.40 -5.38 -4.13
C GLN A 121 -13.10 -6.43 -3.25
N ILE A 122 -13.25 -6.13 -1.95
CA ILE A 122 -14.07 -6.92 -1.03
C ILE A 122 -15.54 -6.55 -1.29
N PRO A 123 -16.43 -7.53 -1.58
CA PRO A 123 -17.85 -7.24 -1.77
C PRO A 123 -18.48 -6.62 -0.51
N GLY A 124 -19.15 -5.49 -0.67
CA GLY A 124 -19.82 -4.81 0.42
C GLY A 124 -20.09 -3.34 0.11
N PRO A 125 -20.87 -2.66 0.96
CA PRO A 125 -21.22 -1.24 0.77
C PRO A 125 -20.06 -0.28 1.06
N GLU A 126 -19.02 -0.75 1.76
CA GLU A 126 -17.93 0.07 2.30
C GLU A 126 -16.76 0.27 1.32
N ASN A 127 -16.83 -0.31 0.12
CA ASN A 127 -15.76 -0.28 -0.89
C ASN A 127 -14.37 -0.70 -0.35
N ARG A 128 -14.33 -1.67 0.57
CA ARG A 128 -13.08 -2.19 1.13
C ARG A 128 -12.27 -2.99 0.11
N ILE A 129 -10.96 -2.97 0.25
CA ILE A 129 -9.97 -3.61 -0.63
C ILE A 129 -9.15 -4.58 0.21
N ALA A 130 -8.97 -5.79 -0.31
CA ALA A 130 -7.96 -6.73 0.16
C ALA A 130 -6.66 -6.44 -0.59
N LEU A 131 -5.63 -5.96 0.12
CA LEU A 131 -4.30 -5.74 -0.42
C LEU A 131 -3.39 -6.95 -0.19
N PHE A 132 -2.76 -7.42 -1.24
CA PHE A 132 -1.75 -8.46 -1.23
C PHE A 132 -0.42 -7.90 -1.74
N ALA A 133 0.68 -8.56 -1.41
CA ALA A 133 1.98 -8.21 -1.98
C ALA A 133 2.37 -9.16 -3.11
N LYS A 134 3.21 -8.70 -4.03
CA LYS A 134 4.05 -9.57 -4.86
C LYS A 134 5.34 -9.85 -4.11
N ASN A 135 5.81 -11.10 -4.13
CA ASN A 135 7.10 -11.48 -3.56
C ASN A 135 8.22 -11.41 -4.62
N GLN A 136 9.46 -11.75 -4.25
CA GLN A 136 10.59 -11.74 -5.18
C GLN A 136 10.51 -12.74 -6.34
N PHE A 137 9.55 -13.67 -6.31
CA PHE A 137 9.29 -14.67 -7.36
C PHE A 137 8.07 -14.31 -8.21
N ASP A 138 7.56 -13.08 -8.08
CA ASP A 138 6.35 -12.61 -8.76
C ASP A 138 5.07 -13.38 -8.36
N GLU A 139 5.03 -13.96 -7.16
CA GLU A 139 3.86 -14.66 -6.64
C GLU A 139 3.05 -13.76 -5.70
N LYS A 140 1.72 -13.96 -5.67
CA LYS A 140 0.81 -13.31 -4.71
C LYS A 140 1.10 -13.84 -3.30
N ALA A 141 1.43 -12.94 -2.37
CA ALA A 141 1.64 -13.22 -0.97
C ALA A 141 0.59 -12.50 -0.11
N GLY A 142 0.06 -13.20 0.89
CA GLY A 142 -0.79 -12.60 1.91
C GLY A 142 0.02 -11.68 2.82
N LEU A 143 -0.67 -10.80 3.54
CA LEU A 143 -0.09 -9.88 4.51
C LEU A 143 -0.69 -10.17 5.89
N ARG A 144 0.15 -10.51 6.87
CA ARG A 144 -0.27 -10.74 8.26
C ARG A 144 0.34 -9.70 9.17
N GLY A 145 -0.47 -9.18 10.09
CA GLY A 145 0.00 -8.33 11.17
C GLY A 145 0.79 -9.17 12.17
N ASP A 146 1.91 -8.63 12.62
CA ASP A 146 2.69 -9.10 13.75
C ASP A 146 2.65 -8.04 14.85
N THR A 147 2.54 -8.47 16.09
CA THR A 147 2.50 -7.60 17.28
C THR A 147 3.88 -7.17 17.75
N GLY A 148 4.91 -7.42 16.93
CA GLY A 148 6.28 -7.00 17.15
C GLY A 148 7.25 -8.11 17.56
N SER A 149 6.87 -9.38 17.37
CA SER A 149 7.76 -10.52 17.60
C SER A 149 9.01 -10.49 16.70
N LEU A 150 8.92 -9.82 15.55
CA LEU A 150 9.97 -9.77 14.53
C LEU A 150 10.63 -8.38 14.36
N THR A 151 10.17 -7.37 15.10
CA THR A 151 10.54 -5.95 14.90
C THR A 151 10.84 -5.23 16.23
N ASN A 152 11.25 -5.96 17.27
CA ASN A 152 11.50 -5.42 18.61
C ASN A 152 10.27 -4.70 19.19
N ASN A 153 9.12 -5.39 19.25
CA ASN A 153 7.84 -4.93 19.82
C ASN A 153 7.12 -3.82 19.03
N ALA A 154 7.41 -3.67 17.73
CA ALA A 154 6.70 -2.71 16.90
C ALA A 154 5.72 -3.37 15.92
N PRO A 155 4.45 -2.97 15.88
CA PRO A 155 3.51 -3.63 14.98
C PRO A 155 3.93 -3.43 13.52
N ALA A 156 3.96 -4.53 12.76
CA ALA A 156 4.39 -4.55 11.36
C ALA A 156 3.64 -5.62 10.55
N PHE A 157 3.72 -5.53 9.23
CA PHE A 157 3.14 -6.51 8.33
C PHE A 157 4.21 -7.38 7.67
N PHE A 158 3.91 -8.68 7.57
CA PHE A 158 4.80 -9.68 6.99
C PHE A 158 4.09 -10.44 5.87
N GLY A 159 4.88 -10.81 4.86
CA GLY A 159 4.46 -11.68 3.79
C GLY A 159 4.26 -13.10 4.29
N HIS A 160 3.12 -13.69 3.96
CA HIS A 160 2.80 -15.07 4.29
C HIS A 160 2.39 -15.83 3.01
N ARG A 161 3.01 -16.98 2.79
CA ARG A 161 2.65 -17.89 1.70
C ARG A 161 1.65 -18.94 2.20
N SER A 162 0.57 -19.11 1.45
CA SER A 162 -0.47 -20.09 1.72
C SER A 162 -1.28 -20.27 0.46
N ASP A 163 -1.91 -21.44 0.30
CA ASP A 163 -2.95 -21.67 -0.71
C ASP A 163 -4.13 -20.70 -0.56
N PHE A 164 -4.31 -20.13 0.63
CA PHE A 164 -5.31 -19.13 0.96
C PHE A 164 -4.61 -17.87 1.51
N PRO A 165 -3.95 -17.07 0.64
CA PRO A 165 -3.32 -15.84 1.09
C PRO A 165 -4.40 -14.91 1.65
N VAL A 166 -4.14 -14.32 2.80
CA VAL A 166 -5.03 -13.34 3.43
C VAL A 166 -4.55 -11.95 3.06
N GLY A 167 -5.41 -11.16 2.45
CA GLY A 167 -5.10 -9.77 2.12
C GLY A 167 -5.28 -8.87 3.33
N LEU A 168 -4.54 -7.76 3.34
CA LEU A 168 -4.75 -6.68 4.29
C LEU A 168 -6.08 -5.99 3.98
N ASP A 169 -7.04 -6.11 4.89
CA ASP A 169 -8.37 -5.51 4.78
C ASP A 169 -8.29 -4.01 5.08
N CYS A 170 -8.48 -3.19 4.04
CA CYS A 170 -8.27 -1.75 4.09
C CYS A 170 -9.21 -0.99 3.15
N SER A 171 -9.13 0.33 3.18
CA SER A 171 -9.77 1.24 2.23
C SER A 171 -8.78 2.31 1.79
N LEU A 172 -8.85 2.71 0.53
CA LEU A 172 -8.14 3.87 0.03
C LEU A 172 -9.01 5.11 0.25
N VAL A 173 -8.62 5.97 1.18
CA VAL A 173 -9.36 7.18 1.51
C VAL A 173 -8.74 8.35 0.76
N PRO A 174 -9.46 9.01 -0.17
CA PRO A 174 -8.88 10.10 -0.96
C PRO A 174 -8.50 11.27 -0.04
N VAL A 175 -7.30 11.80 -0.26
CA VAL A 175 -6.83 13.00 0.43
C VAL A 175 -7.08 14.20 -0.47
N PRO A 176 -7.90 15.19 -0.03
CA PRO A 176 -8.05 16.42 -0.77
C PRO A 176 -6.73 17.16 -0.72
N LEU A 177 -6.04 17.23 -1.86
CA LEU A 177 -4.95 18.18 -2.00
C LEU A 177 -5.57 19.59 -1.99
N GLY A 178 -5.11 20.45 -1.10
CA GLY A 178 -5.21 21.90 -1.35
C GLY A 178 -4.49 22.26 -2.65
N ASN A 179 -4.63 23.49 -3.14
CA ASN A 179 -4.07 24.01 -4.41
C ASN A 179 -2.54 23.85 -4.63
N ALA A 180 -1.81 23.10 -3.80
CA ALA A 180 -0.41 22.79 -3.99
C ALA A 180 -0.25 21.66 -5.03
N THR A 181 0.18 22.05 -6.22
CA THR A 181 0.94 21.22 -7.15
C THR A 181 2.20 20.72 -6.46
N LEU A 182 2.09 19.63 -5.72
CA LEU A 182 3.25 18.93 -5.20
C LEU A 182 4.02 18.38 -6.43
N GLY A 183 5.26 18.84 -6.64
CA GLY A 183 5.99 18.69 -7.91
C GLY A 183 6.96 17.49 -8.00
N ALA A 184 7.05 16.89 -9.19
CA ALA A 184 8.09 16.03 -9.82
C ALA A 184 8.83 14.88 -9.06
N PHE A 185 8.61 14.63 -7.76
CA PHE A 185 8.49 13.23 -7.30
C PHE A 185 7.20 12.55 -7.84
N PHE A 186 6.42 13.33 -8.58
CA PHE A 186 5.04 13.18 -8.99
C PHE A 186 5.00 12.98 -10.50
#